data_AF-A0A9X8ZZT5-F1
#
_entry.id   AF-A0A9X8ZZT5-F1
#
_cell.length_a   1.000
_cell.length_b   1.000
_cell.length_c   1.000
_cell.angle_alpha   90.00
_cell.angle_beta   90.00
_cell.angle_gamma   90.00
#
_symmetry.space_group_name_H-M   'P 1'
#
loop_
_entity.id
_entity.type
_entity.pdbx_description
1 polymer ?
#
loop_
_entity_poly.entity_id
_entity_poly.type
_entity_poly.pdbx_seq_one_letter_code
_entity_poly.pdbx_strand_id
1 'polypeptide(L)'
;REVSLKDGIHDLDAMLEQVDEKTKIVWICNPNNPTGTYVEKQKLLSFLESVPKSALVIMDEAYYEYAEAEDYPQILPLLEKYENLMVLRTFSKAYGLAAFRIGYAIGDAKLIGQLEVARLPFNTSTVAQSVALAALEDQAFLQDCVQKNAEGLNQYYAFCKEYNVFYYPSQTNFIFLKL
;
A
#
# COMPACT_ATOMS: atom_id res chain seq x y z
N ARG A 1 5.83 17.51 -0.46
CA ARG A 1 6.27 17.96 0.89
C ARG A 1 6.34 16.71 1.73
N GLU A 2 7.38 16.55 2.53
CA GLU A 2 7.47 15.41 3.44
C GLU A 2 6.83 15.79 4.77
N VAL A 3 6.06 14.87 5.36
CA VAL A 3 5.42 15.03 6.67
C VAL A 3 5.91 13.90 7.55
N SER A 4 6.38 14.24 8.74
CA SER A 4 6.86 13.25 9.70
C SER A 4 5.73 12.30 10.11
N LEU A 5 6.08 11.02 10.29
CA LEU A 5 5.14 10.02 10.80
C LEU A 5 4.80 10.31 12.28
N LYS A 6 3.58 9.98 12.68
CA LYS A 6 3.12 10.00 14.07
C LYS A 6 2.96 8.57 14.55
N ASP A 7 3.74 8.15 15.54
CA ASP A 7 3.79 6.78 16.05
C ASP A 7 4.01 5.73 14.94
N GLY A 8 4.85 6.10 13.97
CA GLY A 8 5.16 5.29 12.79
C GLY A 8 4.09 5.29 11.71
N ILE A 9 2.92 5.89 11.94
CA ILE A 9 1.79 5.96 10.98
C ILE A 9 1.85 7.28 10.20
N HIS A 10 1.34 7.30 8.97
CA HIS A 10 1.14 8.55 8.22
C HIS A 10 0.24 9.51 9.00
N ASP A 11 0.76 10.72 9.28
CA ASP A 11 -0.03 11.77 9.93
C ASP A 11 -0.91 12.48 8.90
N LEU A 12 -2.09 11.92 8.63
CA LEU A 12 -3.00 12.44 7.62
C LEU A 12 -3.50 13.87 7.92
N ASP A 13 -3.57 14.27 9.18
CA ASP A 13 -4.01 15.61 9.56
C ASP A 13 -2.92 16.63 9.18
N ALA A 14 -1.68 16.35 9.56
CA ALA A 14 -0.54 17.18 9.16
C ALA A 14 -0.28 17.13 7.65
N MET A 15 -0.55 16.01 6.97
CA MET A 15 -0.49 15.94 5.51
C MET A 15 -1.51 16.86 4.86
N LEU A 16 -2.74 16.92 5.39
CA LEU A 16 -3.78 17.81 4.88
C LEU A 16 -3.42 19.28 5.05
N GLU A 17 -2.82 19.68 6.17
CA GLU A 17 -2.32 21.04 6.40
C GLU A 17 -1.26 21.46 5.36
N GLN A 18 -0.54 20.49 4.79
CA GLN A 18 0.44 20.73 3.73
C GLN A 18 -0.17 20.73 2.32
N VAL A 19 -1.47 20.43 2.15
CA VAL A 19 -2.13 20.46 0.84
C VAL A 19 -2.53 21.89 0.49
N ASP A 20 -2.15 22.34 -0.71
CA ASP A 20 -2.50 23.65 -1.26
C ASP A 20 -2.76 23.60 -2.77
N GLU A 21 -2.97 24.74 -3.42
CA GLU A 21 -3.32 24.84 -4.84
C GLU A 21 -2.24 24.30 -5.80
N LYS A 22 -1.00 24.20 -5.30
CA LYS A 22 0.15 23.65 -6.05
C LYS A 22 0.27 22.13 -5.87
N THR A 23 -0.41 21.55 -4.90
CA THR A 23 -0.36 20.11 -4.62
C THR A 23 -1.10 19.35 -5.72
N LYS A 24 -0.37 18.49 -6.44
CA LYS A 24 -0.93 17.66 -7.51
C LYS A 24 -1.12 16.20 -7.12
N ILE A 25 -0.31 15.71 -6.20
CA ILE A 25 -0.32 14.33 -5.74
C ILE A 25 -0.15 14.33 -4.22
N VAL A 26 -0.98 13.53 -3.54
CA VAL A 26 -0.79 13.07 -2.18
C VAL A 26 -0.50 11.58 -2.25
N TRP A 27 0.60 11.12 -1.64
CA TRP A 27 1.01 9.73 -1.68
C TRP A 27 0.92 9.11 -0.29
N ILE A 28 0.18 8.02 -0.17
CA ILE A 28 -0.02 7.28 1.09
C ILE A 28 0.37 5.82 0.84
N CYS A 29 1.39 5.35 1.54
CA CYS A 29 1.73 3.93 1.57
C CYS A 29 0.94 3.27 2.70
N ASN A 30 0.06 2.32 2.36
CA ASN A 30 -0.78 1.67 3.34
C ASN A 30 -0.92 0.18 2.99
N PRO A 31 -0.31 -0.75 3.76
CA PRO A 31 0.60 -0.52 4.90
C PRO A 31 1.90 0.24 4.54
N ASN A 32 2.48 0.95 5.51
CA ASN A 32 3.62 1.84 5.33
C ASN A 32 4.97 1.12 5.31
N ASN A 33 5.89 1.65 4.50
CA ASN A 33 7.31 1.30 4.49
C ASN A 33 8.10 2.57 4.85
N PRO A 34 8.92 2.59 5.93
CA PRO A 34 9.56 1.41 6.55
C PRO A 34 8.95 0.92 7.85
N THR A 35 7.88 1.51 8.37
CA THR A 35 7.42 1.21 9.74
C THR A 35 6.57 -0.05 9.86
N GLY A 36 5.94 -0.49 8.77
CA GLY A 36 5.03 -1.64 8.76
C GLY A 36 3.62 -1.33 9.28
N THR A 37 3.39 -0.14 9.83
CA THR A 37 2.08 0.28 10.35
C THR A 37 1.12 0.69 9.23
N TYR A 38 -0.13 0.98 9.56
CA TYR A 38 -1.16 1.37 8.61
C TYR A 38 -2.02 2.50 9.18
N VAL A 39 -2.71 3.21 8.30
CA VAL A 39 -3.79 4.15 8.64
C VAL A 39 -5.09 3.38 8.74
N GLU A 40 -5.78 3.53 9.87
CA GLU A 40 -7.12 2.97 10.09
C GLU A 40 -8.19 3.54 9.14
N LYS A 41 -9.24 2.75 8.92
CA LYS A 41 -10.31 3.06 7.97
C LYS A 41 -10.96 4.42 8.18
N GLN A 42 -11.32 4.76 9.42
CA GLN A 42 -12.07 6.00 9.66
C GLN A 42 -11.22 7.24 9.40
N LYS A 43 -9.95 7.22 9.84
CA LYS A 43 -9.02 8.31 9.58
C LYS A 43 -8.79 8.52 8.08
N LEU A 44 -8.66 7.44 7.32
CA LEU A 44 -8.52 7.54 5.87
C LEU A 44 -9.78 8.10 5.20
N LEU A 45 -10.97 7.68 5.62
CA LEU A 45 -12.22 8.20 5.05
C LEU A 45 -12.38 9.70 5.28
N SER A 46 -12.14 10.18 6.50
CA SER A 46 -12.18 11.62 6.80
C SER A 46 -11.14 12.42 6.01
N PHE A 47 -9.95 11.85 5.80
CA PHE A 47 -8.93 12.46 4.97
C PHE A 47 -9.37 12.59 3.51
N LEU A 48 -9.87 11.50 2.90
CA LEU A 48 -10.34 11.50 1.51
C LEU A 48 -11.49 12.49 1.27
N GLU A 49 -12.35 12.71 2.26
CA GLU A 49 -13.41 13.72 2.19
C GLU A 49 -12.88 15.16 2.21
N SER A 50 -11.71 15.37 2.80
CA SER A 50 -11.12 16.70 3.00
C SER A 50 -10.13 17.10 1.91
N VAL A 51 -9.50 16.13 1.22
CA VAL A 51 -8.55 16.42 0.15
C VAL A 51 -9.26 17.06 -1.04
N PRO A 52 -8.77 18.21 -1.57
CA PRO A 52 -9.32 18.82 -2.78
C PRO A 52 -9.28 17.87 -3.97
N LYS A 53 -10.38 17.81 -4.73
CA LYS A 53 -10.50 16.98 -5.95
C LYS A 53 -9.44 17.29 -7.03
N SER A 54 -8.79 18.44 -6.95
CA SER A 54 -7.70 18.84 -7.84
C SER A 54 -6.37 18.12 -7.57
N ALA A 55 -6.22 17.46 -6.43
CA ALA A 55 -5.06 16.65 -6.08
C ALA A 55 -5.39 15.16 -6.22
N LEU A 56 -4.53 14.41 -6.93
CA LEU A 56 -4.61 12.96 -7.01
C LEU A 56 -4.15 12.36 -5.69
N VAL A 57 -4.95 11.48 -5.09
CA VAL A 57 -4.55 10.65 -3.95
C VAL A 57 -4.11 9.29 -4.45
N ILE A 58 -2.88 8.91 -4.17
CA ILE A 58 -2.32 7.62 -4.49
C ILE A 58 -2.27 6.79 -3.21
N MET A 59 -2.95 5.65 -3.23
CA MET A 59 -2.86 4.60 -2.23
C MET A 59 -1.92 3.52 -2.75
N ASP A 60 -0.69 3.51 -2.25
CA ASP A 60 0.27 2.44 -2.52
C ASP A 60 0.01 1.29 -1.54
N GLU A 61 -0.68 0.25 -2.04
CA GLU A 61 -1.02 -0.95 -1.29
C GLU A 61 -0.05 -2.11 -1.63
N ALA A 62 1.26 -1.83 -1.74
CA ALA A 62 2.25 -2.86 -2.05
C ALA A 62 2.24 -4.07 -1.10
N TYR A 63 1.76 -3.91 0.13
CA TYR A 63 1.68 -4.95 1.16
C TYR A 63 0.24 -5.38 1.47
N TYR A 64 -0.72 -5.07 0.60
CA TYR A 64 -2.14 -5.34 0.79
C TYR A 64 -2.43 -6.77 1.27
N GLU A 65 -1.77 -7.76 0.65
CA GLU A 65 -2.04 -9.17 0.91
C GLU A 65 -1.66 -9.62 2.33
N TYR A 66 -0.82 -8.86 3.05
CA TYR A 66 -0.41 -9.17 4.42
C TYR A 66 -1.25 -8.48 5.48
N ALA A 67 -2.12 -7.54 5.11
CA ALA A 67 -2.88 -6.76 6.07
C ALA A 67 -4.07 -7.57 6.63
N GLU A 68 -4.06 -7.83 7.94
CA GLU A 68 -5.06 -8.63 8.67
C GLU A 68 -5.83 -7.80 9.71
N ALA A 69 -5.46 -6.54 9.94
CA ALA A 69 -6.13 -5.71 10.94
C ALA A 69 -7.61 -5.46 10.61
N GLU A 70 -8.48 -5.60 11.61
CA GLU A 70 -9.95 -5.50 11.43
C GLU A 70 -10.41 -4.14 10.91
N ASP A 71 -9.70 -3.07 11.25
CA ASP A 71 -9.96 -1.69 10.85
C ASP A 71 -9.09 -1.23 9.67
N TYR A 72 -8.41 -2.16 8.99
CA TYR A 72 -7.68 -1.87 7.75
C TYR A 72 -8.66 -1.46 6.62
N PRO A 73 -8.43 -0.33 5.92
CA PRO A 73 -9.35 0.17 4.91
C PRO A 73 -9.37 -0.69 3.64
N GLN A 74 -10.58 -0.95 3.14
CA GLN A 74 -10.81 -1.52 1.81
C GLN A 74 -11.02 -0.39 0.80
N ILE A 75 -10.06 -0.17 -0.09
CA ILE A 75 -10.03 1.03 -0.95
C ILE A 75 -10.86 0.88 -2.23
N LEU A 76 -10.94 -0.31 -2.81
CA LEU A 76 -11.62 -0.51 -4.10
C LEU A 76 -13.08 0.00 -4.11
N PRO A 77 -13.92 -0.24 -3.06
CA PRO A 77 -15.27 0.31 -3.02
C PRO A 77 -15.33 1.85 -2.98
N LEU A 78 -14.24 2.51 -2.57
CA LEU A 78 -14.17 3.97 -2.47
C LEU A 78 -13.88 4.65 -3.82
N LEU A 79 -13.38 3.90 -4.81
CA LEU A 79 -13.09 4.44 -6.14
C LEU A 79 -14.35 4.94 -6.85
N GLU A 80 -15.53 4.43 -6.51
CA GLU A 80 -16.82 4.93 -7.02
C GLU A 80 -17.18 6.33 -6.48
N LYS A 81 -16.68 6.69 -5.28
CA LYS A 81 -16.96 7.96 -4.61
C LYS A 81 -15.90 9.03 -4.92
N TYR A 82 -14.64 8.62 -5.11
CA TYR A 82 -13.50 9.53 -5.24
C TYR A 82 -12.78 9.34 -6.58
N GLU A 83 -13.17 10.12 -7.59
CA GLU A 83 -12.58 10.08 -8.94
C GLU A 83 -11.08 10.43 -8.97
N ASN A 84 -10.59 11.18 -7.98
CA ASN A 84 -9.19 11.55 -7.79
C ASN A 84 -8.42 10.56 -6.92
N LEU A 85 -8.92 9.34 -6.72
CA LEU A 85 -8.26 8.27 -5.98
C LEU A 85 -7.70 7.22 -6.95
N MET A 86 -6.48 6.77 -6.70
CA MET A 86 -5.83 5.69 -7.42
C MET A 86 -5.17 4.72 -6.44
N VAL A 87 -5.37 3.42 -6.69
CA VAL A 87 -4.74 2.34 -5.95
C VAL A 87 -3.61 1.77 -6.79
N LEU A 88 -2.46 1.53 -6.18
CA LEU A 88 -1.33 0.81 -6.76
C LEU A 88 -1.14 -0.52 -6.01
N ARG A 89 -0.96 -1.61 -6.75
CA ARG A 89 -0.66 -2.94 -6.20
C ARG A 89 0.44 -3.62 -7.01
N THR A 90 1.09 -4.61 -6.42
CA THR A 90 2.26 -5.26 -7.01
C THR A 90 2.27 -6.76 -6.80
N PHE A 91 2.86 -7.48 -7.76
CA PHE A 91 3.19 -8.89 -7.60
C PHE A 91 4.55 -9.10 -6.92
N SER A 92 5.23 -8.02 -6.52
CA SER A 92 6.60 -8.11 -6.01
C SER A 92 6.70 -8.64 -4.58
N LYS A 93 5.60 -8.67 -3.83
CA LYS A 93 5.62 -8.95 -2.38
C LYS A 93 5.07 -10.34 -2.10
N ALA A 94 3.80 -10.48 -1.70
CA ALA A 94 3.22 -11.76 -1.31
C ALA A 94 3.22 -12.81 -2.44
N TYR A 95 3.13 -12.37 -3.69
CA TYR A 95 3.22 -13.24 -4.85
C TYR A 95 4.66 -13.70 -5.19
N GLY A 96 5.70 -13.12 -4.58
CA GLY A 96 7.10 -13.54 -4.79
C GLY A 96 7.70 -13.20 -6.16
N LEU A 97 7.07 -12.33 -6.96
CA LEU A 97 7.48 -12.04 -8.35
C LEU A 97 8.26 -10.73 -8.50
N ALA A 98 9.05 -10.34 -7.50
CA ALA A 98 9.77 -9.06 -7.49
C ALA A 98 10.62 -8.83 -8.74
N ALA A 99 11.33 -9.86 -9.21
CA ALA A 99 12.21 -9.78 -10.36
C ALA A 99 11.46 -9.62 -11.70
N PHE A 100 10.17 -9.96 -11.77
CA PHE A 100 9.38 -9.92 -13.00
C PHE A 100 8.81 -8.53 -13.32
N ARG A 101 8.93 -7.58 -12.39
CA ARG A 101 8.58 -6.16 -12.59
C ARG A 101 7.15 -5.94 -13.06
N ILE A 102 6.20 -6.60 -12.41
CA ILE A 102 4.76 -6.50 -12.72
C ILE A 102 3.96 -5.95 -11.53
N GLY A 103 3.11 -4.98 -11.84
CA GLY A 103 2.20 -4.30 -10.92
C GLY A 103 1.11 -3.61 -11.73
N TYR A 104 0.14 -3.04 -11.04
CA TYR A 104 -1.03 -2.46 -11.69
C TYR A 104 -1.58 -1.28 -10.89
N ALA A 105 -2.32 -0.42 -11.59
CA ALA A 105 -3.06 0.69 -11.01
C ALA A 105 -4.56 0.46 -11.22
N ILE A 106 -5.37 0.85 -10.25
CA ILE A 106 -6.84 0.85 -10.32
C ILE A 106 -7.31 2.27 -9.97
N GLY A 107 -8.14 2.86 -10.81
CA GLY A 107 -8.66 4.20 -10.61
C GLY A 107 -9.72 4.54 -11.65
N ASP A 108 -10.22 5.78 -11.61
CA ASP A 108 -11.21 6.26 -12.57
C ASP A 108 -10.73 6.10 -14.02
N ALA A 109 -11.64 5.71 -14.93
CA ALA A 109 -11.29 5.41 -16.31
C ALA A 109 -10.70 6.62 -17.06
N LYS A 110 -11.14 7.85 -16.75
CA LYS A 110 -10.60 9.07 -17.33
C LYS A 110 -9.17 9.30 -16.87
N LEU A 111 -8.90 9.07 -15.58
CA LEU A 111 -7.57 9.18 -15.00
C LEU A 111 -6.60 8.13 -15.57
N ILE A 112 -7.04 6.86 -15.68
CA ILE A 112 -6.25 5.80 -16.33
C ILE A 112 -5.99 6.15 -17.81
N GLY A 113 -7.00 6.65 -18.53
CA GLY A 113 -6.84 7.10 -19.91
C GLY A 113 -5.79 8.21 -20.09
N GLN A 114 -5.63 9.09 -19.10
CA GLN A 114 -4.57 10.11 -19.12
C GLN A 114 -3.18 9.51 -18.90
N LEU A 115 -3.05 8.47 -18.06
CA LEU A 115 -1.79 7.77 -17.85
C LEU A 115 -1.35 6.99 -19.09
N GLU A 116 -2.29 6.40 -19.81
CA GLU A 116 -2.02 5.67 -21.06
C GLU A 116 -1.31 6.54 -22.11
N VAL A 117 -1.57 7.86 -22.14
CA VAL A 117 -0.88 8.79 -23.04
C VAL A 117 0.62 8.90 -22.74
N ALA A 118 0.99 8.82 -21.46
CA ALA A 118 2.38 8.90 -21.01
C ALA A 118 3.07 7.51 -20.94
N ARG A 119 2.29 6.43 -20.96
CA ARG A 119 2.79 5.05 -20.86
C ARG A 119 3.54 4.67 -22.14
N LEU A 120 4.74 4.13 -21.99
CA LEU A 120 5.50 3.62 -23.13
C LEU A 120 4.77 2.43 -23.79
N PRO A 121 4.80 2.32 -25.12
CA PRO A 121 4.40 1.09 -25.79
C PRO A 121 5.19 -0.11 -25.25
N PHE A 122 4.54 -1.25 -25.08
CA PHE A 122 5.17 -2.51 -24.65
C PHE A 122 5.95 -2.38 -23.31
N ASN A 123 5.39 -1.69 -22.33
CA ASN A 123 6.02 -1.41 -21.03
C ASN A 123 6.11 -2.60 -20.06
N THR A 124 5.66 -3.79 -20.44
CA THR A 124 5.75 -5.01 -19.63
C THR A 124 6.07 -6.21 -20.52
N SER A 125 6.79 -7.20 -19.97
CA SER A 125 7.20 -8.39 -20.74
C SER A 125 6.09 -9.44 -20.81
N THR A 126 6.05 -10.22 -21.89
CA THR A 126 5.12 -11.35 -22.03
C THR A 126 5.32 -12.35 -20.89
N VAL A 127 6.57 -12.61 -20.50
CA VAL A 127 6.88 -13.51 -19.37
C VAL A 127 6.27 -12.99 -18.07
N ALA A 128 6.45 -11.69 -17.78
CA ALA A 128 5.89 -11.06 -16.58
C ALA A 128 4.36 -11.15 -16.52
N GLN A 129 3.68 -10.95 -17.66
CA GLN A 129 2.24 -11.12 -17.78
C GLN A 129 1.81 -12.59 -17.52
N SER A 130 2.50 -13.56 -18.13
CA SER A 130 2.19 -14.98 -17.95
C SER A 130 2.35 -15.44 -16.50
N VAL A 131 3.44 -15.05 -15.81
CA VAL A 131 3.63 -15.45 -14.41
C VAL A 131 2.66 -14.73 -13.47
N ALA A 132 2.27 -13.48 -13.77
CA ALA A 132 1.28 -12.77 -12.98
C ALA A 132 -0.09 -13.44 -13.07
N LEU A 133 -0.51 -13.89 -14.26
CA LEU A 133 -1.75 -14.65 -14.44
C LEU A 133 -1.73 -15.97 -13.67
N ALA A 134 -0.64 -16.73 -13.77
CA ALA A 134 -0.48 -17.97 -13.01
C ALA A 134 -0.52 -17.73 -11.49
N ALA A 135 0.10 -16.65 -11.01
CA ALA A 135 0.08 -16.28 -9.60
C ALA A 135 -1.31 -15.85 -9.10
N LEU A 136 -2.16 -15.27 -9.95
CA LEU A 136 -3.55 -14.96 -9.61
C LEU A 136 -4.40 -16.23 -9.45
N GLU A 137 -4.08 -17.31 -10.16
CA GLU A 137 -4.78 -18.59 -10.06
C GLU A 137 -4.36 -19.39 -8.81
N ASP A 138 -3.10 -19.27 -8.39
CA ASP A 138 -2.55 -20.01 -7.24
C ASP A 138 -2.75 -19.28 -5.90
N GLN A 139 -4.01 -19.20 -5.48
CA GLN A 139 -4.37 -18.60 -4.18
C GLN A 139 -3.86 -19.42 -2.98
N ALA A 140 -3.61 -20.72 -3.16
CA ALA A 140 -3.08 -21.58 -2.11
C ALA A 140 -1.63 -21.20 -1.76
N PHE A 141 -0.79 -20.94 -2.76
CA PHE A 141 0.56 -20.41 -2.55
C PHE A 141 0.55 -19.06 -1.84
N LEU A 142 -0.35 -18.16 -2.25
CA LEU A 142 -0.47 -16.83 -1.63
C LEU A 142 -0.81 -16.95 -0.14
N GLN A 143 -1.80 -17.77 0.21
CA GLN A 143 -2.22 -18.00 1.60
C GLN A 143 -1.09 -18.59 2.45
N ASP A 144 -0.36 -19.59 1.92
CA ASP A 144 0.81 -20.18 2.59
C ASP A 144 1.91 -19.15 2.82
N CYS A 145 2.18 -18.27 1.85
CA CYS A 145 3.15 -17.18 1.97
C CYS A 145 2.76 -16.15 3.04
N VAL A 146 1.49 -15.75 3.10
CA VAL A 146 0.98 -14.82 4.12
C VAL A 146 1.05 -15.46 5.52
N GLN A 147 0.63 -16.72 5.65
CA GLN A 147 0.70 -17.46 6.92
C GLN A 147 2.15 -17.58 7.43
N LYS A 148 3.08 -18.00 6.58
CA LYS A 148 4.51 -18.10 6.95
C LYS A 148 5.10 -16.75 7.33
N ASN A 149 4.67 -15.68 6.68
CA ASN A 149 5.08 -14.33 7.06
C ASN A 149 4.57 -13.95 8.47
N ALA A 150 3.30 -14.24 8.78
CA ALA A 150 2.74 -13.99 10.11
C ALA A 150 3.48 -14.80 11.20
N GLU A 151 3.80 -16.06 10.93
CA GLU A 151 4.65 -16.89 11.81
C GLU A 151 6.04 -16.26 12.01
N GLY A 152 6.65 -15.74 10.95
CA GLY A 152 7.93 -15.04 11.00
C GLY A 152 7.87 -13.76 11.83
N LEU A 153 6.85 -12.92 11.63
CA LEU A 153 6.64 -11.71 12.43
C LEU A 153 6.52 -12.04 13.93
N ASN A 154 5.78 -13.09 14.28
CA ASN A 154 5.62 -13.53 15.66
C ASN A 154 6.95 -13.93 16.32
N GLN A 155 7.88 -14.53 15.56
CA GLN A 155 9.23 -14.82 16.06
C GLN A 155 10.00 -13.53 16.41
N TYR A 156 9.92 -12.50 15.56
CA TYR A 156 10.55 -11.20 15.83
C TYR A 156 9.87 -10.46 16.99
N TYR A 157 8.55 -10.53 17.12
CA TYR A 157 7.85 -9.93 18.26
C TYR A 157 8.26 -10.59 19.58
N ALA A 158 8.39 -11.92 19.61
CA ALA A 158 8.88 -12.65 20.78
C ALA A 158 10.29 -12.21 21.16
N PHE A 159 11.20 -12.12 20.17
CA PHE A 159 12.55 -11.59 20.38
C PHE A 159 12.52 -10.16 20.95
N CYS A 160 11.79 -9.24 20.34
CA CYS A 160 11.76 -7.85 20.79
C CYS A 160 11.21 -7.71 22.21
N LYS A 161 10.22 -8.54 22.58
CA LYS A 161 9.68 -8.60 23.94
C LYS A 161 10.71 -9.13 24.95
N GLU A 162 11.46 -10.17 24.60
CA GLU A 162 12.51 -10.75 25.45
C GLU A 162 13.64 -9.74 25.73
N TYR A 163 14.06 -9.01 24.69
CA TYR A 163 15.21 -8.09 24.77
C TYR A 163 14.81 -6.63 25.00
N ASN A 164 13.52 -6.34 25.25
CA ASN A 164 12.98 -4.99 25.45
C ASN A 164 13.37 -4.00 24.32
N VAL A 165 13.33 -4.48 23.07
CA VAL A 165 13.57 -3.68 21.87
C VAL A 165 12.25 -3.12 21.38
N PHE A 166 12.21 -1.82 21.11
CA PHE A 166 11.01 -1.18 20.58
C PHE A 166 10.79 -1.57 19.11
N TYR A 167 9.56 -1.90 18.77
CA TYR A 167 9.11 -2.18 17.41
C TYR A 167 7.69 -1.66 17.20
N TYR A 168 7.32 -1.46 15.93
CA TYR A 168 5.94 -1.24 15.55
C TYR A 168 5.29 -2.56 15.10
N PRO A 169 4.04 -2.85 15.49
CA PRO A 169 3.27 -3.94 14.88
C PRO A 169 3.16 -3.73 13.38
N SER A 170 3.47 -4.79 12.63
CA SER A 170 3.56 -4.76 11.18
C SER A 170 2.39 -5.47 10.51
N GLN A 171 1.87 -4.83 9.47
CA GLN A 171 0.94 -5.38 8.46
C GLN A 171 1.68 -5.64 7.14
N THR A 172 3.01 -5.87 7.18
CA THR A 172 3.87 -6.06 6.01
C THR A 172 4.67 -7.35 6.11
N ASN A 173 5.61 -7.56 5.18
CA ASN A 173 6.55 -8.68 5.22
C ASN A 173 7.90 -8.38 5.89
N PHE A 174 7.95 -7.32 6.71
CA PHE A 174 9.11 -6.94 7.49
C PHE A 174 8.68 -6.37 8.84
N ILE A 175 9.64 -6.11 9.71
CA ILE A 175 9.43 -5.44 11.00
C ILE A 175 10.39 -4.25 11.11
N PHE A 176 9.89 -3.12 11.61
CA PHE A 176 10.74 -1.99 11.95
C PHE A 176 11.20 -2.09 13.41
N LEU A 177 12.52 -2.16 13.60
CA LEU A 177 13.13 -2.18 14.93
C LEU A 177 13.83 -0.85 15.18
N LYS A 178 13.57 -0.26 16.34
CA LYS A 178 14.31 0.92 16.81
C LYS A 178 15.37 0.45 17.80
N LEU A 179 16.62 0.48 17.33
CA LEU A 179 17.81 0.15 18.12
C LEU A 179 18.35 1.36 18.87
#